data_AF-J2TDZ8-F1
#
_entry.id   AF-J2TDZ8-F1
#
_cell.length_a   1.000
_cell.length_b   1.000
_cell.length_c   1.000
_cell.angle_alpha   90.00
_cell.angle_beta   90.00
_cell.angle_gamma   90.00
#
_symmetry.space_group_name_H-M   'P 1'
#
loop_
_entity.id
_entity.type
_entity.pdbx_description
1 polymer ?
#
loop_
_entity_poly.entity_id
_entity_poly.type
_entity_poly.pdbx_seq_one_letter_code
_entity_poly.pdbx_strand_id
1 'polypeptide(L)'
;MKTHLIHPVVLCGGSGTRLWPLSRKALPKQFAPLVGGKSLLHLTLERLSVLNRDITCITSEDHRFLVKETLENANATGRQILEPVARNTAAAMASAALLADPGDLLLFAPADHHIPDTALFARTVRTGVKAALAGKIVTFGVVPSFPSTAYGYIEAGEPSADGRSQAVARFVEKPTAAVAETLILHGGYSWNAGIFLVQARTLVAALREHAPDILLACEHATAAVAADGSFLRLEPVAFEGCRADSIDYAVLEKHRDIAVVKFEGAWSDVGSWNAVASLHPADDAGNRLSGKASALNSRNTFIHAPHRPVVALGTEDLIIVDTPDAVLVAGVGCAEQVADVVRKLVREGCAEATQHRRVVRPWGAYDSIDLGERFQVKRLTVKPGGKLSLQMHHHRAEHWIVVQGTARATCNGEVTLVRENESIYLPSGAIHRLENPGKTVLEVIEVQTGGYLGEDDIVRFDDTYGRCGPARILADASAGSGATAVLQAPVDH
;
A
#
# COMPACT_ATOMS: atom_id res chain seq x y z
N MET A 1 18.93 -32.80 1.08
CA MET A 1 17.57 -32.48 0.57
C MET A 1 17.71 -31.35 -0.43
N LYS A 2 17.16 -31.46 -1.64
CA LYS A 2 17.10 -30.30 -2.55
C LYS A 2 16.25 -29.24 -1.86
N THR A 3 16.82 -28.08 -1.57
CA THR A 3 16.06 -26.92 -1.10
C THR A 3 15.21 -26.44 -2.26
N HIS A 4 13.89 -26.62 -2.18
CA HIS A 4 12.97 -26.04 -3.15
C HIS A 4 12.96 -24.52 -2.97
N LEU A 5 13.16 -23.79 -4.05
CA LEU A 5 13.10 -22.34 -4.05
C LEU A 5 11.64 -21.92 -3.83
N ILE A 6 11.42 -20.99 -2.89
CA ILE A 6 10.12 -20.37 -2.64
C ILE A 6 10.17 -18.98 -3.25
N HIS A 7 9.14 -18.59 -3.97
CA HIS A 7 8.98 -17.29 -4.60
C HIS A 7 7.95 -16.48 -3.80
N PRO A 8 8.38 -15.52 -2.97
CA PRO A 8 7.48 -14.67 -2.21
C PRO A 8 6.69 -13.75 -3.13
N VAL A 9 5.39 -13.65 -2.87
CA VAL A 9 4.47 -12.74 -3.53
C VAL A 9 3.77 -11.91 -2.46
N VAL A 10 3.99 -10.59 -2.48
CA VAL A 10 3.43 -9.67 -1.50
C VAL A 10 2.17 -9.01 -2.06
N LEU A 11 1.07 -9.12 -1.33
CA LEU A 11 -0.19 -8.46 -1.66
C LEU A 11 -0.19 -7.07 -1.01
N CYS A 12 0.09 -6.03 -1.79
CA CYS A 12 0.18 -4.64 -1.33
C CYS A 12 -1.15 -3.86 -1.46
N GLY A 13 -2.27 -4.58 -1.54
CA GLY A 13 -3.61 -4.00 -1.59
C GLY A 13 -4.10 -3.46 -0.24
N GLY A 14 -5.29 -2.84 -0.25
CA GLY A 14 -5.95 -2.30 0.93
C GLY A 14 -5.67 -0.81 1.17
N SER A 15 -6.72 -0.08 1.59
CA SER A 15 -6.66 1.36 1.89
C SER A 15 -6.40 1.68 3.36
N GLY A 16 -6.58 0.71 4.26
CA GLY A 16 -6.19 0.82 5.67
C GLY A 16 -7.03 1.76 6.53
N THR A 17 -8.25 2.15 6.16
CA THR A 17 -9.03 3.27 6.76
C THR A 17 -9.25 3.24 8.29
N ARG A 18 -9.08 2.08 8.95
CA ARG A 18 -9.23 1.93 10.41
C ARG A 18 -8.10 2.57 11.22
N LEU A 19 -6.98 2.93 10.59
CA LEU A 19 -5.86 3.62 11.23
C LEU A 19 -5.84 5.12 10.91
N TRP A 20 -6.97 5.72 10.53
CA TRP A 20 -7.09 7.18 10.47
C TRP A 20 -6.74 7.78 11.85
N PRO A 21 -6.05 8.93 11.93
CA PRO A 21 -5.68 9.85 10.85
C PRO A 21 -4.38 9.51 10.11
N LEU A 22 -3.67 8.46 10.52
CA LEU A 22 -2.40 8.06 9.94
C LEU A 22 -2.58 7.49 8.53
N SER A 23 -3.44 6.49 8.38
CA SER A 23 -3.73 5.88 7.08
C SER A 23 -4.80 6.66 6.32
N ARG A 24 -4.56 6.92 5.04
CA ARG A 24 -5.52 7.56 4.13
C ARG A 24 -5.47 6.90 2.77
N LYS A 25 -6.40 7.22 1.87
CA LYS A 25 -6.41 6.65 0.51
C LYS A 25 -5.06 6.87 -0.20
N ALA A 26 -4.46 8.04 -0.03
CA ALA A 26 -3.16 8.41 -0.63
C ALA A 26 -1.93 7.78 0.06
N LEU A 27 -2.06 7.36 1.32
CA LEU A 27 -1.00 6.68 2.06
C LEU A 27 -1.60 5.54 2.90
N PRO A 28 -1.82 4.37 2.28
CA PRO A 28 -2.32 3.20 2.99
C PRO A 28 -1.42 2.75 4.14
N LYS A 29 -2.00 2.02 5.10
CA LYS A 29 -1.31 1.62 6.35
C LYS A 29 -0.01 0.86 6.12
N GLN A 30 0.09 0.06 5.06
CA GLN A 30 1.28 -0.75 4.76
C GLN A 30 2.53 0.10 4.48
N PHE A 31 2.35 1.37 4.11
CA PHE A 31 3.43 2.32 3.87
C PHE A 31 3.74 3.21 5.09
N ALA A 32 2.90 3.20 6.12
CA ALA A 32 3.07 4.06 7.28
C ALA A 32 4.16 3.51 8.23
N PRO A 33 5.10 4.33 8.73
CA PRO A 33 6.20 3.90 9.58
C PRO A 33 5.72 3.64 11.03
N LEU A 34 5.16 2.45 11.27
CA LEU A 34 4.50 2.10 12.52
C LEU A 34 5.44 1.50 13.57
N VAL A 35 6.47 0.75 13.17
CA VAL A 35 7.31 -0.03 14.09
C VAL A 35 8.78 0.25 13.82
N GLY A 36 9.50 0.76 14.82
CA GLY A 36 10.94 1.03 14.70
C GLY A 36 11.31 1.98 13.55
N GLY A 37 10.41 2.89 13.18
CA GLY A 37 10.59 3.81 12.04
C GLY A 37 10.42 3.16 10.66
N LYS A 38 10.07 1.87 10.59
CA LYS A 38 9.83 1.12 9.35
C LYS A 38 8.34 0.92 9.09
N SER A 39 8.00 0.84 7.81
CA SER A 39 6.65 0.50 7.37
C SER A 39 6.37 -1.01 7.49
N LEU A 40 5.10 -1.40 7.53
CA LEU A 40 4.73 -2.83 7.58
C LEU A 40 5.18 -3.57 6.33
N LEU A 41 5.13 -2.91 5.16
CA LEU A 41 5.67 -3.46 3.92
C LEU A 41 7.17 -3.70 4.03
N HIS A 42 7.94 -2.72 4.54
CA HIS A 42 9.39 -2.88 4.75
C HIS A 42 9.69 -4.11 5.61
N LEU A 43 9.02 -4.23 6.75
CA LEU A 43 9.21 -5.36 7.67
C LEU A 43 8.83 -6.70 7.01
N THR A 44 7.79 -6.70 6.18
CA THR A 44 7.39 -7.88 5.40
C THR A 44 8.46 -8.26 4.38
N LEU A 45 9.04 -7.31 3.66
CA LEU A 45 10.11 -7.56 2.69
C LEU A 45 11.39 -8.10 3.36
N GLU A 46 11.80 -7.53 4.49
CA GLU A 46 12.93 -8.05 5.27
C GLU A 46 12.67 -9.48 5.76
N ARG A 47 11.46 -9.77 6.23
CA ARG A 47 11.04 -11.11 6.68
C ARG A 47 11.09 -12.13 5.53
N LEU A 48 10.58 -11.77 4.36
CA LEU A 48 10.54 -12.65 3.18
C LEU A 48 11.91 -12.84 2.53
N SER A 49 12.80 -11.85 2.64
CA SER A 49 14.17 -11.90 2.12
C SER A 49 15.03 -13.04 2.72
N VAL A 50 14.64 -13.59 3.88
CA VAL A 50 15.26 -14.78 4.49
C VAL A 50 14.93 -16.07 3.72
N LEU A 51 13.84 -16.06 2.94
CA LEU A 51 13.45 -17.16 2.06
C LEU A 51 14.01 -16.96 0.65
N ASN A 52 13.79 -15.77 0.08
CA ASN A 52 14.26 -15.36 -1.23
C ASN A 52 14.20 -13.83 -1.33
N ARG A 53 15.27 -13.20 -1.82
CA ARG A 53 15.33 -11.74 -2.01
C ARG A 53 14.63 -11.25 -3.27
N ASP A 54 14.34 -12.15 -4.22
CA ASP A 54 13.53 -11.86 -5.40
C ASP A 54 12.05 -12.02 -5.05
N ILE A 55 11.39 -10.89 -4.79
CA ILE A 55 10.03 -10.79 -4.25
C ILE A 55 9.14 -10.10 -5.28
N THR A 56 8.07 -10.77 -5.68
CA THR A 56 7.04 -10.16 -6.53
C THR A 56 6.07 -9.38 -5.64
N CYS A 57 5.76 -8.13 -5.98
CA CYS A 57 4.74 -7.35 -5.29
C CYS A 57 3.53 -7.12 -6.21
N ILE A 58 2.32 -7.20 -5.68
CA ILE A 58 1.09 -6.87 -6.40
C ILE A 58 0.49 -5.61 -5.80
N THR A 59 0.31 -4.56 -6.60
CA THR A 59 -0.08 -3.24 -6.12
C THR A 59 -0.83 -2.45 -7.18
N SER A 60 -1.48 -1.34 -6.81
CA SER A 60 -2.09 -0.44 -7.80
C SER A 60 -1.05 0.40 -8.53
N GLU A 61 -1.41 0.92 -9.71
CA GLU A 61 -0.58 1.88 -10.47
C GLU A 61 -0.16 3.08 -9.61
N ASP A 62 -1.06 3.59 -8.76
CA ASP A 62 -0.83 4.74 -7.87
C ASP A 62 0.28 4.51 -6.84
N HIS A 63 0.46 3.27 -6.38
CA HIS A 63 1.40 2.93 -5.31
C HIS A 63 2.72 2.33 -5.81
N ARG A 64 2.88 2.11 -7.13
CA ARG A 64 4.05 1.42 -7.71
C ARG A 64 5.40 2.01 -7.29
N PHE A 65 5.50 3.33 -7.15
CA PHE A 65 6.77 3.96 -6.76
C PHE A 65 7.04 3.83 -5.26
N LEU A 66 6.01 3.85 -4.41
CA LEU A 66 6.14 3.57 -2.98
C LEU A 66 6.62 2.13 -2.75
N VAL A 67 6.05 1.17 -3.47
CA VAL A 67 6.47 -0.23 -3.40
C VAL A 67 7.91 -0.39 -3.91
N LYS A 68 8.25 0.21 -5.06
CA LYS A 68 9.62 0.20 -5.59
C LYS A 68 10.64 0.75 -4.60
N GLU A 69 10.38 1.92 -4.02
CA GLU A 69 11.26 2.54 -3.02
C GLU A 69 11.39 1.67 -1.76
N THR A 70 10.30 1.02 -1.33
CA THR A 70 10.34 0.13 -0.17
C THR A 70 11.15 -1.15 -0.45
N LEU A 71 11.07 -1.71 -1.66
CA LEU A 71 11.94 -2.81 -2.12
C LEU A 71 13.42 -2.43 -2.07
N GLU A 72 13.76 -1.26 -2.63
CA GLU A 72 15.12 -0.73 -2.65
C GLU A 72 15.66 -0.53 -1.21
N ASN A 73 14.88 0.11 -0.33
CA ASN A 73 15.25 0.35 1.06
C ASN A 73 15.39 -0.94 1.89
N ALA A 74 14.63 -1.98 1.56
CA ALA A 74 14.73 -3.30 2.18
C ALA A 74 15.87 -4.17 1.61
N ASN A 75 16.62 -3.67 0.61
CA ASN A 75 17.61 -4.44 -0.15
C ASN A 75 17.03 -5.73 -0.78
N ALA A 76 15.76 -5.66 -1.19
CA ALA A 76 15.06 -6.70 -1.92
C ALA A 76 14.99 -6.35 -3.42
N THR A 77 14.84 -7.36 -4.26
CA THR A 77 14.65 -7.20 -5.71
C THR A 77 13.32 -7.80 -6.13
N GLY A 78 12.89 -7.53 -7.36
CA GLY A 78 11.78 -8.26 -7.97
C GLY A 78 10.86 -7.40 -8.81
N ARG A 79 9.80 -8.04 -9.30
CA ARG A 79 8.82 -7.46 -10.22
C ARG A 79 7.59 -6.95 -9.47
N GLN A 80 6.88 -6.03 -10.10
CA GLN A 80 5.65 -5.47 -9.57
C GLN A 80 4.52 -5.70 -10.56
N ILE A 81 3.52 -6.48 -10.18
CA ILE A 81 2.28 -6.65 -10.96
C ILE A 81 1.37 -5.50 -10.59
N LEU A 82 1.01 -4.69 -11.59
CA LEU A 82 0.20 -3.49 -11.41
C LEU A 82 -1.25 -3.78 -11.74
N GLU A 83 -2.10 -3.73 -10.71
CA GLU A 83 -3.54 -3.84 -10.84
C GLU A 83 -4.12 -2.49 -11.33
N PRO A 84 -4.84 -2.46 -12.47
CA PRO A 84 -5.47 -1.24 -12.98
C PRO A 84 -6.62 -0.78 -12.08
N VAL A 85 -7.30 -1.72 -11.42
CA VAL A 85 -8.38 -1.48 -10.49
C VAL A 85 -8.35 -2.52 -9.38
N ALA A 86 -8.79 -2.19 -8.16
CA ALA A 86 -8.84 -3.15 -7.07
C ALA A 86 -9.86 -4.27 -7.34
N ARG A 87 -9.40 -5.53 -7.24
CA ARG A 87 -10.24 -6.75 -7.39
C ARG A 87 -10.08 -7.78 -6.26
N ASN A 88 -9.50 -7.36 -5.13
CA ASN A 88 -9.31 -8.19 -3.94
C ASN A 88 -8.34 -9.37 -4.21
N THR A 89 -8.15 -10.28 -3.24
CA THR A 89 -6.99 -11.19 -3.25
C THR A 89 -7.06 -12.31 -4.28
N ALA A 90 -8.24 -12.74 -4.75
CA ALA A 90 -8.34 -13.85 -5.71
C ALA A 90 -7.71 -13.48 -7.06
N ALA A 91 -8.06 -12.31 -7.63
CA ALA A 91 -7.54 -11.85 -8.91
C ALA A 91 -6.02 -11.54 -8.85
N ALA A 92 -5.57 -10.97 -7.73
CA ALA A 92 -4.16 -10.72 -7.46
C ALA A 92 -3.35 -12.04 -7.47
N MET A 93 -3.80 -13.04 -6.68
CA MET A 93 -3.13 -14.33 -6.60
C MET A 93 -3.17 -15.10 -7.93
N ALA A 94 -4.30 -15.03 -8.65
CA ALA A 94 -4.44 -15.62 -9.99
C ALA A 94 -3.42 -15.03 -10.98
N SER A 95 -3.30 -13.70 -11.01
CA SER A 95 -2.38 -13.00 -11.91
C SER A 95 -0.92 -13.39 -11.67
N ALA A 96 -0.49 -13.48 -10.40
CA ALA A 96 0.85 -13.94 -10.07
C ALA A 96 1.09 -15.41 -10.42
N ALA A 97 0.09 -16.28 -10.21
CA ALA A 97 0.20 -17.70 -10.57
C ALA A 97 0.27 -17.94 -12.07
N LEU A 98 -0.44 -17.14 -12.88
CA LEU A 98 -0.41 -17.20 -14.35
C LEU A 98 0.92 -16.70 -14.93
N LEU A 99 1.60 -15.78 -14.24
CA LEU A 99 2.89 -15.21 -14.66
C LEU A 99 4.12 -15.98 -14.13
N ALA A 100 3.90 -16.97 -13.26
CA ALA A 100 4.95 -17.84 -12.70
C ALA A 100 5.05 -19.14 -13.50
N ASP A 101 6.17 -19.87 -13.34
CA ASP A 101 6.25 -21.20 -13.91
C ASP A 101 5.28 -22.16 -13.18
N PRO A 102 4.59 -23.08 -13.87
CA PRO A 102 3.58 -23.95 -13.24
C PRO A 102 4.10 -24.79 -12.05
N GLY A 103 5.42 -25.02 -11.99
CA GLY A 103 6.09 -25.76 -10.93
C GLY A 103 6.50 -24.92 -9.71
N ASP A 104 6.48 -23.59 -9.82
CA ASP A 104 6.96 -22.68 -8.79
C ASP A 104 6.13 -22.77 -7.52
N LEU A 105 6.81 -22.69 -6.38
CA LEU A 105 6.19 -22.56 -5.07
C LEU A 105 6.04 -21.08 -4.73
N LEU A 106 4.81 -20.59 -4.77
CA LEU A 106 4.46 -19.21 -4.47
C LEU A 106 4.06 -19.09 -3.00
N LEU A 107 4.70 -18.16 -2.28
CA LEU A 107 4.31 -17.78 -0.93
C LEU A 107 3.64 -16.42 -0.96
N PHE A 108 2.31 -16.42 -0.90
CA PHE A 108 1.51 -15.20 -0.80
C PHE A 108 1.50 -14.69 0.63
N ALA A 109 1.86 -13.42 0.82
CA ALA A 109 1.88 -12.77 2.13
C ALA A 109 1.28 -11.35 2.05
N PRO A 110 0.41 -10.95 3.01
CA PRO A 110 -0.08 -9.57 3.09
C PRO A 110 1.04 -8.60 3.46
N ALA A 111 1.02 -7.40 2.87
CA ALA A 111 2.01 -6.35 3.11
C ALA A 111 1.91 -5.70 4.51
N ASP A 112 0.80 -5.93 5.21
CA ASP A 112 0.35 -5.17 6.37
C ASP A 112 0.32 -5.99 7.67
N HIS A 113 1.00 -7.14 7.71
CA HIS A 113 1.10 -7.98 8.90
C HIS A 113 2.41 -7.74 9.67
N HIS A 114 2.31 -7.69 11.00
CA HIS A 114 3.46 -7.63 11.89
C HIS A 114 3.80 -9.03 12.43
N ILE A 115 4.97 -9.53 12.03
CA ILE A 115 5.55 -10.82 12.47
C ILE A 115 7.03 -10.57 12.75
N PRO A 116 7.44 -10.40 14.03
CA PRO A 116 8.77 -9.93 14.37
C PRO A 116 9.87 -11.00 14.25
N ASP A 117 9.57 -12.27 14.53
CA ASP A 117 10.56 -13.35 14.43
C ASP A 117 10.64 -13.89 12.99
N THR A 118 11.55 -13.31 12.22
CA THR A 118 11.78 -13.68 10.81
C THR A 118 12.33 -15.09 10.64
N ALA A 119 13.14 -15.57 11.60
CA ALA A 119 13.75 -16.89 11.54
C ALA A 119 12.70 -17.97 11.83
N LEU A 120 11.85 -17.78 12.84
CA LEU A 120 10.72 -18.64 13.11
C LEU A 120 9.76 -18.68 11.92
N PHE A 121 9.39 -17.52 11.39
CA PHE A 121 8.54 -17.44 10.19
C PHE A 121 9.10 -18.28 9.04
N ALA A 122 10.38 -18.09 8.70
CA ALA A 122 11.01 -18.80 7.60
C ALA A 122 11.16 -20.31 7.87
N ARG A 123 11.31 -20.74 9.13
CA ARG A 123 11.26 -22.17 9.49
C ARG A 123 9.85 -22.74 9.33
N THR A 124 8.83 -22.04 9.81
CA THR A 124 7.42 -22.48 9.70
C THR A 124 6.98 -22.57 8.24
N VAL A 125 7.31 -21.59 7.39
CA VAL A 125 6.99 -21.67 5.96
C VAL A 125 7.59 -22.93 5.33
N ARG A 126 8.84 -23.26 5.66
CA ARG A 126 9.53 -24.44 5.11
C ARG A 126 8.89 -25.76 5.52
N THR A 127 8.15 -25.83 6.64
CA THR A 127 7.45 -27.08 7.02
C THR A 127 6.27 -27.37 6.10
N GLY A 128 5.66 -26.34 5.50
CA GLY A 128 4.56 -26.47 4.54
C GLY A 128 4.97 -26.97 3.15
N VAL A 129 6.25 -26.89 2.78
CA VAL A 129 6.74 -27.17 1.41
C VAL A 129 6.32 -28.55 0.91
N LYS A 130 6.41 -29.59 1.75
CA LYS A 130 6.05 -30.95 1.33
C LYS A 130 4.56 -31.08 1.00
N ALA A 131 3.69 -30.45 1.78
CA ALA A 131 2.25 -30.45 1.53
C ALA A 131 1.92 -29.66 0.25
N ALA A 132 2.56 -28.52 0.02
CA ALA A 132 2.39 -27.73 -1.21
C ALA A 132 2.82 -28.51 -2.47
N LEU A 133 3.96 -29.21 -2.40
CA LEU A 133 4.44 -30.08 -3.49
C LEU A 133 3.55 -31.30 -3.73
N ALA A 134 2.78 -31.72 -2.72
CA ALA A 134 1.77 -32.77 -2.84
C ALA A 134 0.44 -32.25 -3.41
N GLY A 135 0.42 -31.01 -3.94
CA GLY A 135 -0.74 -30.43 -4.61
C GLY A 135 -1.74 -29.77 -3.67
N LYS A 136 -1.38 -29.50 -2.40
CA LYS A 136 -2.25 -28.80 -1.45
C LYS A 136 -2.04 -27.29 -1.47
N ILE A 137 -3.08 -26.53 -1.12
CA ILE A 137 -2.95 -25.13 -0.72
C ILE A 137 -2.62 -25.10 0.77
N VAL A 138 -1.45 -24.58 1.15
CA VAL A 138 -1.04 -24.52 2.55
C VAL A 138 -1.36 -23.15 3.14
N THR A 139 -2.10 -23.11 4.24
CA THR A 139 -2.34 -21.90 5.06
C THR A 139 -1.60 -22.01 6.41
N PHE A 140 -1.46 -20.89 7.10
CA PHE A 140 -0.80 -20.80 8.40
C PHE A 140 -1.79 -20.38 9.49
N GLY A 141 -1.94 -21.25 10.50
CA GLY A 141 -2.90 -21.09 11.59
C GLY A 141 -2.26 -20.44 12.82
N VAL A 142 -2.81 -19.32 13.28
CA VAL A 142 -2.38 -18.63 14.51
C VAL A 142 -3.29 -19.01 15.67
N VAL A 143 -2.73 -19.19 16.87
CA VAL A 143 -3.51 -19.51 18.06
C VAL A 143 -4.43 -18.33 18.42
N PRO A 144 -5.77 -18.52 18.46
CA PRO A 144 -6.70 -17.46 18.83
C PRO A 144 -6.53 -17.06 20.29
N SER A 145 -6.51 -15.75 20.57
CA SER A 145 -6.45 -15.20 21.92
C SER A 145 -7.74 -14.53 22.39
N PHE A 146 -8.69 -14.27 21.47
CA PHE A 146 -10.01 -13.70 21.74
C PHE A 146 -10.98 -14.01 20.58
N PRO A 147 -12.32 -13.92 20.74
CA PRO A 147 -13.28 -14.24 19.69
C PRO A 147 -13.40 -13.11 18.66
N SER A 148 -12.42 -13.01 17.76
CA SER A 148 -12.40 -12.03 16.67
C SER A 148 -13.46 -12.34 15.61
N THR A 149 -14.24 -11.34 15.20
CA THR A 149 -15.12 -11.43 14.02
C THR A 149 -14.43 -10.98 12.73
N ALA A 150 -13.19 -10.49 12.83
CA ALA A 150 -12.45 -9.94 11.71
C ALA A 150 -11.60 -10.98 10.96
N TYR A 151 -11.42 -12.17 11.54
CA TYR A 151 -10.54 -13.22 11.01
C TYR A 151 -11.31 -14.45 10.53
N GLY A 152 -10.75 -15.17 9.56
CA GLY A 152 -11.16 -16.53 9.25
C GLY A 152 -10.68 -17.52 10.32
N TYR A 153 -11.46 -18.57 10.55
CA TYR A 153 -11.17 -19.65 11.48
C TYR A 153 -10.96 -20.95 10.71
N ILE A 154 -9.93 -21.70 11.09
CA ILE A 154 -9.51 -22.96 10.49
C ILE A 154 -9.61 -24.05 11.54
N GLU A 155 -10.49 -25.02 11.30
CA GLU A 155 -10.56 -26.26 12.08
C GLU A 155 -9.51 -27.23 11.57
N ALA A 156 -8.57 -27.61 12.44
CA ALA A 156 -7.54 -28.57 12.09
C ALA A 156 -8.13 -30.00 12.09
N GLY A 157 -7.88 -30.73 11.01
CA GLY A 157 -8.23 -32.14 10.87
C GLY A 157 -7.04 -33.07 11.08
N GLU A 158 -7.05 -34.18 10.34
CA GLU A 158 -6.06 -35.24 10.47
C GLU A 158 -4.62 -34.76 10.19
N PRO A 159 -3.63 -35.16 11.00
CA PRO A 159 -2.24 -34.84 10.77
C PRO A 159 -1.69 -35.52 9.51
N SER A 160 -0.81 -34.81 8.82
CA SER A 160 0.00 -35.39 7.75
C SER A 160 0.94 -36.48 8.28
N ALA A 161 1.38 -37.36 7.38
CA ALA A 161 2.25 -38.50 7.73
C ALA A 161 3.57 -38.12 8.42
N ASP A 162 4.07 -36.89 8.25
CA ASP A 162 5.26 -36.40 8.95
C ASP A 162 4.95 -35.46 10.12
N GLY A 163 3.67 -35.27 10.45
CA GLY A 163 3.19 -34.46 11.58
C GLY A 163 3.43 -32.96 11.45
N ARG A 164 3.85 -32.46 10.28
CA ARG A 164 4.26 -31.05 10.10
C ARG A 164 3.12 -30.12 9.70
N SER A 165 2.06 -30.68 9.12
CA SER A 165 0.82 -29.99 8.79
C SER A 165 -0.38 -30.89 9.11
N GLN A 166 -1.57 -30.30 9.15
CA GLN A 166 -2.84 -31.01 9.29
C GLN A 166 -3.72 -30.69 8.09
N ALA A 167 -4.65 -31.59 7.74
CA ALA A 167 -5.72 -31.25 6.81
C ALA A 167 -6.60 -30.14 7.42
N VAL A 168 -7.27 -29.36 6.59
CA VAL A 168 -8.33 -28.44 7.06
C VAL A 168 -9.65 -29.19 7.02
N ALA A 169 -10.26 -29.40 8.20
CA ALA A 169 -11.58 -30.03 8.29
C ALA A 169 -12.69 -29.05 7.89
N ARG A 170 -12.52 -27.78 8.30
CA ARG A 170 -13.48 -26.72 8.04
C ARG A 170 -12.78 -25.36 8.01
N PHE A 171 -13.26 -24.50 7.13
CA PHE A 171 -12.92 -23.09 7.07
C PHE A 171 -14.18 -22.25 7.32
N VAL A 172 -14.06 -21.20 8.14
CA VAL A 172 -15.15 -20.27 8.46
C VAL A 172 -14.63 -18.85 8.35
N GLU A 173 -14.93 -18.13 7.26
CA GLU A 173 -14.50 -16.74 7.10
C GLU A 173 -15.37 -15.77 7.91
N LYS A 174 -14.73 -14.92 8.73
CA LYS A 174 -15.35 -13.76 9.43
C LYS A 174 -16.70 -14.08 10.10
N PRO A 175 -16.70 -14.97 11.11
CA PRO A 175 -17.93 -15.38 11.80
C PRO A 175 -18.58 -14.21 12.56
N THR A 176 -19.86 -14.39 12.91
CA THR A 176 -20.54 -13.51 13.87
C THR A 176 -19.91 -13.66 15.27
N ALA A 177 -20.09 -12.69 16.15
CA ALA A 177 -19.52 -12.71 17.51
C ALA A 177 -19.88 -13.99 18.29
N ALA A 178 -21.14 -14.40 18.27
CA ALA A 178 -21.61 -15.62 18.93
C ALA A 178 -20.96 -16.89 18.34
N VAL A 179 -20.73 -16.92 17.02
CA VAL A 179 -20.03 -18.04 16.38
C VAL A 179 -18.55 -18.01 16.77
N ALA A 180 -17.87 -16.86 16.72
CA ALA A 180 -16.46 -16.73 17.11
C ALA A 180 -16.20 -17.20 18.56
N GLU A 181 -17.09 -16.83 19.49
CA GLU A 181 -17.05 -17.31 20.89
C GLU A 181 -17.17 -18.84 20.96
N THR A 182 -18.15 -19.40 20.24
CA THR A 182 -18.37 -20.85 20.19
C THR A 182 -17.17 -21.61 19.62
N LEU A 183 -16.53 -21.09 18.57
CA LEU A 183 -15.38 -21.71 17.93
C LEU A 183 -14.16 -21.77 18.86
N ILE A 184 -13.91 -20.69 19.61
CA ILE A 184 -12.79 -20.66 20.57
C ILE A 184 -13.05 -21.58 21.76
N LEU A 185 -14.28 -21.59 22.29
CA LEU A 185 -14.66 -22.44 23.42
C LEU A 185 -14.59 -23.94 23.06
N HIS A 186 -14.93 -24.32 21.82
CA HIS A 186 -14.76 -25.70 21.35
C HIS A 186 -13.28 -26.14 21.30
N GLY A 187 -12.37 -25.20 21.03
CA GLY A 187 -10.96 -25.51 20.77
C GLY A 187 -10.74 -26.19 19.41
N GLY A 188 -9.47 -26.44 19.05
CA GLY A 188 -9.12 -27.05 17.75
C GLY A 188 -9.17 -26.08 16.56
N TYR A 189 -9.54 -24.82 16.79
CA TYR A 189 -9.53 -23.76 15.78
C TYR A 189 -8.27 -22.90 15.86
N SER A 190 -7.83 -22.44 14.70
CA SER A 190 -6.79 -21.42 14.54
C SER A 190 -7.28 -20.28 13.66
N TRP A 191 -6.74 -19.08 13.83
CA TRP A 191 -6.99 -17.97 12.91
C TRP A 191 -6.24 -18.18 11.60
N ASN A 192 -6.90 -17.88 10.48
CA ASN A 192 -6.27 -17.76 9.18
C ASN A 192 -5.36 -16.52 9.15
N ALA A 193 -4.05 -16.74 9.02
CA ALA A 193 -3.09 -15.64 8.93
C ALA A 193 -3.11 -14.91 7.57
N GLY A 194 -3.92 -15.35 6.60
CA GLY A 194 -3.96 -14.78 5.24
C GLY A 194 -2.66 -15.00 4.45
N ILE A 195 -1.82 -15.95 4.87
CA ILE A 195 -0.56 -16.32 4.22
C ILE A 195 -0.74 -17.70 3.60
N PHE A 196 -0.34 -17.86 2.35
CA PHE A 196 -0.57 -19.09 1.60
C PHE A 196 0.69 -19.56 0.87
N LEU A 197 1.03 -20.85 0.98
CA LEU A 197 2.08 -21.50 0.21
C LEU A 197 1.45 -22.52 -0.74
N VAL A 198 1.64 -22.37 -2.04
CA VAL A 198 0.97 -23.18 -3.06
C VAL A 198 1.80 -23.28 -4.33
N GLN A 199 1.68 -24.38 -5.07
CA GLN A 199 2.23 -24.44 -6.42
C GLN A 199 1.39 -23.62 -7.40
N ALA A 200 2.02 -22.88 -8.31
CA ALA A 200 1.30 -22.06 -9.29
C ALA A 200 0.21 -22.86 -10.05
N ARG A 201 0.54 -24.05 -10.56
CA ARG A 201 -0.43 -24.96 -11.20
C ARG A 201 -1.61 -25.37 -10.31
N THR A 202 -1.36 -25.57 -9.02
CA THR A 202 -2.38 -26.01 -8.06
C THR A 202 -3.36 -24.88 -7.81
N LEU A 203 -2.86 -23.65 -7.65
CA LEU A 203 -3.71 -22.48 -7.49
C LEU A 203 -4.55 -22.23 -8.76
N VAL A 204 -3.94 -22.31 -9.94
CA VAL A 204 -4.67 -22.18 -11.22
C VAL A 204 -5.74 -23.26 -11.37
N ALA A 205 -5.45 -24.51 -10.99
CA ALA A 205 -6.43 -25.60 -11.04
C ALA A 205 -7.60 -25.37 -10.06
N ALA A 206 -7.31 -24.91 -8.83
CA ALA A 206 -8.34 -24.60 -7.84
C ALA A 206 -9.22 -23.42 -8.29
N LEU A 207 -8.64 -22.38 -8.88
CA LEU A 207 -9.40 -21.27 -9.47
C LEU A 207 -10.27 -21.73 -10.64
N ARG A 208 -9.77 -22.62 -11.49
CA ARG A 208 -10.55 -23.18 -12.60
C ARG A 208 -11.80 -23.93 -12.12
N GLU A 209 -11.69 -24.61 -10.98
CA GLU A 209 -12.80 -25.35 -10.38
C GLU A 209 -13.82 -24.43 -9.70
N HIS A 210 -13.35 -23.47 -8.88
CA HIS A 210 -14.22 -22.72 -7.95
C HIS A 210 -14.54 -21.29 -8.38
N ALA A 211 -13.72 -20.69 -9.25
CA ALA A 211 -13.86 -19.32 -9.74
C ALA A 211 -13.37 -19.16 -11.20
N PRO A 212 -13.93 -19.93 -12.16
CA PRO A 212 -13.49 -19.90 -13.56
C PRO A 212 -13.67 -18.54 -14.23
N ASP A 213 -14.63 -17.73 -13.76
CA ASP A 213 -14.85 -16.36 -14.20
C ASP A 213 -13.66 -15.43 -13.86
N ILE A 214 -13.13 -15.55 -12.64
CA ILE A 214 -11.94 -14.81 -12.20
C ILE A 214 -10.71 -15.29 -12.98
N LEU A 215 -10.55 -16.61 -13.12
CA LEU A 215 -9.41 -17.17 -13.85
C LEU A 215 -9.37 -16.67 -15.29
N LEU A 216 -10.50 -16.73 -16.01
CA LEU A 216 -10.58 -16.32 -17.41
C LEU A 216 -10.23 -14.84 -17.60
N ALA A 217 -10.75 -13.96 -16.72
CA ALA A 217 -10.42 -12.54 -16.76
C ALA A 217 -8.91 -12.30 -16.53
N CYS A 218 -8.32 -13.00 -15.56
CA CYS A 218 -6.88 -12.92 -15.30
C CYS A 218 -6.03 -13.52 -16.42
N GLU A 219 -6.45 -14.62 -17.08
CA GLU A 219 -5.78 -15.19 -18.25
C GLU A 219 -5.73 -14.17 -19.39
N HIS A 220 -6.84 -13.49 -19.68
CA HIS A 220 -6.86 -12.41 -20.67
C HIS A 220 -5.99 -11.21 -20.27
N ALA A 221 -6.07 -10.80 -19.00
CA ALA A 221 -5.32 -9.65 -18.50
C ALA A 221 -3.79 -9.89 -18.47
N THR A 222 -3.36 -11.15 -18.39
CA THR A 222 -1.94 -11.56 -18.34
C THR A 222 -1.38 -12.06 -19.68
N ALA A 223 -2.22 -12.23 -20.71
CA ALA A 223 -1.79 -12.75 -22.00
C ALA A 223 -0.76 -11.87 -22.72
N ALA A 224 -0.85 -10.54 -22.56
CA ALA A 224 0.04 -9.56 -23.18
C ALA A 224 0.42 -8.45 -22.17
N VAL A 225 1.12 -8.84 -21.11
CA VAL A 225 1.60 -7.89 -20.09
C VAL A 225 2.56 -6.87 -20.71
N ALA A 226 2.29 -5.58 -20.50
CA ALA A 226 3.21 -4.53 -20.86
C ALA A 226 4.28 -4.38 -19.76
N ALA A 227 5.53 -4.71 -20.10
CA ALA A 227 6.67 -4.58 -19.19
C ALA A 227 7.37 -3.23 -19.34
N ASP A 228 7.65 -2.58 -18.22
CA ASP A 228 8.37 -1.31 -18.12
C ASP A 228 9.31 -1.36 -16.91
N GLY A 229 10.57 -1.68 -17.16
CA GLY A 229 11.55 -1.95 -16.10
C GLY A 229 11.10 -3.13 -15.23
N SER A 230 10.81 -2.87 -13.95
CA SER A 230 10.29 -3.88 -13.01
C SER A 230 8.77 -3.93 -12.92
N PHE A 231 8.05 -3.07 -13.66
CA PHE A 231 6.58 -3.04 -13.67
C PHE A 231 6.02 -3.97 -14.74
N LEU A 232 4.99 -4.73 -14.36
CA LEU A 232 4.20 -5.62 -15.19
C LEU A 232 2.76 -5.11 -15.17
N ARG A 233 2.33 -4.45 -16.25
CA ARG A 233 0.97 -3.89 -16.35
C ARG A 233 0.02 -4.90 -16.97
N LEU A 234 -1.03 -5.22 -16.23
CA LEU A 234 -2.12 -6.06 -16.70
C LEU A 234 -2.96 -5.29 -17.73
N GLU A 235 -3.57 -6.01 -18.66
CA GLU A 235 -4.49 -5.41 -19.64
C GLU A 235 -5.72 -4.84 -18.90
N PRO A 236 -5.98 -3.52 -18.97
CA PRO A 236 -7.00 -2.86 -18.14
C PRO A 236 -8.42 -3.38 -18.35
N VAL A 237 -8.85 -3.55 -19.61
CA VAL A 237 -10.25 -3.85 -19.92
C VAL A 237 -10.63 -5.25 -19.44
N ALA A 238 -9.75 -6.24 -19.66
CA ALA A 238 -9.92 -7.61 -19.20
C ALA A 238 -9.94 -7.68 -17.67
N PHE A 239 -9.02 -6.98 -16.99
CA PHE A 239 -8.95 -7.01 -15.53
C PHE A 239 -10.13 -6.27 -14.87
N GLU A 240 -10.60 -5.17 -15.45
CA GLU A 240 -11.80 -4.47 -15.01
C GLU A 240 -13.05 -5.36 -15.08
N GLY A 241 -13.13 -6.26 -16.06
CA GLY A 241 -14.20 -7.26 -16.16
C GLY A 241 -14.15 -8.35 -15.09
N CYS A 242 -13.05 -8.49 -14.34
CA CYS A 242 -12.93 -9.48 -13.27
C CYS A 242 -13.87 -9.16 -12.10
N ARG A 243 -14.54 -10.18 -11.55
CA ARG A 243 -15.26 -10.06 -10.28
C ARG A 243 -14.29 -9.74 -9.14
N ALA A 244 -14.67 -8.84 -8.24
CA ALA A 244 -13.91 -8.57 -7.02
C ALA A 244 -14.28 -9.56 -5.92
N ASP A 245 -13.36 -10.43 -5.52
CA ASP A 245 -13.58 -11.43 -4.46
C ASP A 245 -12.27 -11.83 -3.75
N SER A 246 -12.33 -12.25 -2.49
CA SER A 246 -11.13 -12.74 -1.78
C SER A 246 -10.85 -14.20 -2.16
N ILE A 247 -9.59 -14.62 -2.07
CA ILE A 247 -9.22 -16.02 -2.28
C ILE A 247 -9.93 -16.95 -1.28
N ASP A 248 -10.19 -16.45 -0.07
CA ASP A 248 -10.85 -17.19 1.01
C ASP A 248 -12.27 -17.63 0.59
N TYR A 249 -13.08 -16.70 0.05
CA TYR A 249 -14.42 -17.00 -0.46
C TYR A 249 -14.42 -17.64 -1.85
N ALA A 250 -13.55 -17.16 -2.75
CA ALA A 250 -13.52 -17.63 -4.12
C ALA A 250 -13.10 -19.11 -4.20
N VAL A 251 -12.15 -19.53 -3.36
CA VAL A 251 -11.52 -20.86 -3.42
C VAL A 251 -11.51 -21.58 -2.08
N LEU A 252 -10.96 -20.99 -1.00
CA LEU A 252 -10.58 -21.76 0.19
C LEU A 252 -11.77 -22.37 0.95
N GLU A 253 -12.92 -21.69 1.02
CA GLU A 253 -14.11 -22.25 1.67
C GLU A 253 -14.69 -23.47 0.94
N LYS A 254 -14.36 -23.64 -0.35
CA LYS A 254 -14.94 -24.66 -1.23
C LYS A 254 -13.94 -25.78 -1.58
N HIS A 255 -12.65 -25.47 -1.54
CA HIS A 255 -11.58 -26.35 -1.96
C HIS A 255 -11.20 -27.36 -0.86
N ARG A 256 -11.01 -28.63 -1.24
CA ARG A 256 -10.79 -29.72 -0.29
C ARG A 256 -9.32 -29.94 0.06
N ASP A 257 -8.41 -29.70 -0.87
CA ASP A 257 -6.99 -30.03 -0.71
C ASP A 257 -6.22 -28.88 -0.04
N ILE A 258 -6.62 -28.57 1.19
CA ILE A 258 -6.00 -27.53 2.01
C ILE A 258 -5.25 -28.20 3.17
N ALA A 259 -4.08 -27.67 3.48
CA ALA A 259 -3.33 -28.02 4.69
C ALA A 259 -3.11 -26.78 5.56
N VAL A 260 -3.16 -26.95 6.88
CA VAL A 260 -2.79 -25.92 7.85
C VAL A 260 -1.48 -26.28 8.52
N VAL A 261 -0.59 -25.29 8.63
CA VAL A 261 0.62 -25.35 9.43
C VAL A 261 0.44 -24.42 10.62
N LYS A 262 0.66 -24.92 11.84
CA LYS A 262 0.58 -24.10 13.05
C LYS A 262 1.73 -23.08 13.09
N PHE A 263 1.41 -21.82 13.37
CA PHE A 263 2.36 -20.76 13.63
C PHE A 263 2.36 -20.42 15.13
N GLU A 264 3.49 -20.64 15.79
CA GLU A 264 3.65 -20.46 17.25
C GLU A 264 4.37 -19.15 17.63
N GLY A 265 4.48 -18.22 16.68
CA GLY A 265 5.09 -16.91 16.88
C GLY A 265 4.07 -15.81 17.11
N ALA A 266 4.57 -14.61 17.44
CA ALA A 266 3.76 -13.41 17.48
C ALA A 266 3.29 -13.01 16.06
N TRP A 267 2.00 -12.74 15.92
CA TRP A 267 1.37 -12.30 14.68
C TRP A 267 0.29 -11.26 14.99
N SER A 268 0.17 -10.25 14.13
CA SER A 268 -0.89 -9.25 14.17
C SER A 268 -1.17 -8.74 12.76
N ASP A 269 -2.45 -8.57 12.41
CA ASP A 269 -2.91 -7.97 11.15
C ASP A 269 -2.81 -6.43 11.14
N VAL A 270 -2.49 -5.84 12.31
CA VAL A 270 -2.46 -4.39 12.55
C VAL A 270 -3.75 -3.72 12.04
N GLY A 271 -4.89 -4.31 12.37
CA GLY A 271 -6.22 -3.91 11.88
C GLY A 271 -6.82 -2.68 12.57
N SER A 272 -6.39 -2.35 13.79
CA SER A 272 -6.90 -1.22 14.58
C SER A 272 -5.84 -0.59 15.48
N TRP A 273 -6.15 0.56 16.06
CA TRP A 273 -5.23 1.26 16.96
C TRP A 273 -4.92 0.46 18.23
N ASN A 274 -5.81 -0.43 18.68
CA ASN A 274 -5.52 -1.37 19.76
C ASN A 274 -4.41 -2.35 19.36
N ALA A 275 -4.44 -2.82 18.11
CA ALA A 275 -3.40 -3.71 17.59
C ALA A 275 -2.07 -2.97 17.50
N VAL A 276 -2.06 -1.71 17.03
CA VAL A 276 -0.85 -0.86 16.99
C VAL A 276 -0.32 -0.59 18.40
N ALA A 277 -1.17 -0.19 19.34
CA ALA A 277 -0.79 0.04 20.73
C ALA A 277 -0.07 -1.18 21.32
N SER A 278 -0.61 -2.38 21.08
CA SER A 278 -0.03 -3.64 21.56
C SER A 278 1.39 -3.92 21.03
N LEU A 279 1.84 -3.23 19.98
CA LEU A 279 3.21 -3.34 19.45
C LEU A 279 4.22 -2.49 20.24
N HIS A 280 3.75 -1.56 21.07
CA HIS A 280 4.59 -0.71 21.90
C HIS A 280 4.66 -1.27 23.33
N PRO A 281 5.80 -1.17 24.01
CA PRO A 281 5.89 -1.58 25.41
C PRO A 281 4.98 -0.72 26.29
N ALA A 282 4.40 -1.33 27.33
CA ALA A 282 3.63 -0.63 28.35
C ALA A 282 4.51 -0.20 29.54
N ASP A 283 4.16 0.91 30.15
CA ASP A 283 4.67 1.30 31.48
C ASP A 283 3.89 0.60 32.62
N ASP A 284 4.27 0.88 33.88
CA ASP A 284 3.64 0.31 35.07
C ASP A 284 2.15 0.63 35.22
N ALA A 285 1.67 1.70 34.56
CA ALA A 285 0.28 2.12 34.56
C ALA A 285 -0.48 1.63 33.29
N GLY A 286 0.16 0.81 32.46
CA GLY A 286 -0.40 0.28 31.22
C GLY A 286 -0.38 1.27 30.05
N ASN A 287 0.20 2.47 30.20
CA ASN A 287 0.29 3.43 29.11
C ASN A 287 1.32 2.98 28.08
N ARG A 288 1.07 3.33 26.83
CA ARG A 288 1.93 2.98 25.70
C ARG A 288 2.21 4.23 24.88
N LEU A 289 3.48 4.58 24.71
CA LEU A 289 3.87 5.88 24.17
C LEU A 289 4.73 5.71 22.91
N SER A 290 4.53 6.58 21.92
CA SER A 290 5.29 6.61 20.67
C SER A 290 5.56 8.06 20.25
N GLY A 291 6.81 8.36 19.88
CA GLY A 291 7.23 9.71 19.50
C GLY A 291 7.35 10.67 20.70
N LYS A 292 6.91 11.91 20.53
CA LYS A 292 6.98 12.99 21.53
C LYS A 292 5.77 12.95 22.49
N ALA A 293 5.50 11.77 23.04
CA ALA A 293 4.36 11.53 23.90
C ALA A 293 4.77 11.51 25.38
N SER A 294 3.93 12.10 26.24
CA SER A 294 4.08 12.04 27.70
C SER A 294 2.75 11.71 28.36
N ALA A 295 2.78 10.87 29.38
CA ALA A 295 1.62 10.54 30.22
C ALA A 295 1.93 10.91 31.67
N LEU A 296 1.05 11.71 32.29
CA LEU A 296 1.11 12.07 33.70
C LEU A 296 -0.23 11.70 34.34
N ASN A 297 -0.20 11.02 35.48
CA ASN A 297 -1.41 10.56 36.19
C ASN A 297 -2.43 9.89 35.24
N SER A 298 -1.95 9.12 34.26
CA SER A 298 -2.79 8.47 33.25
C SER A 298 -2.62 6.95 33.31
N ARG A 299 -3.64 6.20 32.88
CA ARG A 299 -3.66 4.74 32.88
C ARG A 299 -4.20 4.18 31.58
N ASN A 300 -3.61 3.10 31.09
CA ASN A 300 -4.05 2.40 29.88
C ASN A 300 -4.27 3.34 28.67
N THR A 301 -3.48 4.42 28.56
CA THR A 301 -3.57 5.39 27.46
C THR A 301 -2.48 5.11 26.42
N PHE A 302 -2.87 4.95 25.16
CA PHE A 302 -1.96 4.92 24.02
C PHE A 302 -1.84 6.29 23.39
N ILE A 303 -0.60 6.76 23.17
CA ILE A 303 -0.32 8.02 22.48
C ILE A 303 0.67 7.79 21.34
N HIS A 304 0.27 8.14 20.12
CA HIS A 304 1.12 8.20 18.94
C HIS A 304 1.36 9.64 18.51
N ALA A 305 2.57 10.17 18.73
CA ALA A 305 2.89 11.58 18.51
C ALA A 305 4.24 11.78 17.78
N PRO A 306 4.35 11.45 16.48
CA PRO A 306 5.61 11.52 15.75
C PRO A 306 6.13 12.94 15.51
N HIS A 307 5.29 13.98 15.57
CA HIS A 307 5.65 15.33 15.11
C HIS A 307 5.77 16.36 16.24
N ARG A 308 4.68 16.61 16.97
CA ARG A 308 4.61 17.59 18.05
C ARG A 308 4.44 16.92 19.42
N PRO A 309 4.82 17.60 20.52
CA PRO A 309 4.56 17.11 21.86
C PRO A 309 3.05 16.88 22.10
N VAL A 310 2.70 15.72 22.66
CA VAL A 310 1.34 15.38 23.10
C VAL A 310 1.42 14.89 24.54
N VAL A 311 0.61 15.48 25.42
CA VAL A 311 0.61 15.16 26.86
C VAL A 311 -0.78 14.70 27.26
N ALA A 312 -0.88 13.50 27.80
CA ALA A 312 -2.08 13.02 28.47
C ALA A 312 -1.94 13.21 29.99
N LEU A 313 -2.86 13.96 30.59
CA LEU A 313 -2.85 14.28 32.02
C LEU A 313 -4.18 13.87 32.65
N GLY A 314 -4.16 12.95 33.62
CA GLY A 314 -5.37 12.52 34.32
C GLY A 314 -6.33 11.68 33.48
N THR A 315 -5.84 11.02 32.42
CA THR A 315 -6.68 10.29 31.45
C THR A 315 -6.64 8.78 31.67
N GLU A 316 -7.73 8.09 31.33
CA GLU A 316 -7.80 6.63 31.39
C GLU A 316 -8.44 6.07 30.12
N ASP A 317 -7.96 4.91 29.66
CA ASP A 317 -8.52 4.13 28.55
C ASP A 317 -8.67 4.89 27.22
N LEU A 318 -7.68 5.72 26.87
CA LEU A 318 -7.67 6.52 25.64
C LEU A 318 -6.67 6.04 24.59
N ILE A 319 -7.02 6.31 23.34
CA ILE A 319 -6.15 6.27 22.16
C ILE A 319 -6.05 7.71 21.66
N ILE A 320 -4.84 8.25 21.62
CA ILE A 320 -4.54 9.59 21.13
C ILE A 320 -3.55 9.47 19.97
N VAL A 321 -3.95 9.89 18.78
CA VAL A 321 -3.12 9.80 17.57
C VAL A 321 -3.01 11.17 16.95
N ASP A 322 -1.77 11.66 16.87
CA ASP A 322 -1.42 12.92 16.24
C ASP A 322 -0.78 12.70 14.87
N THR A 323 -1.27 13.43 13.88
CA THR A 323 -0.68 13.58 12.55
C THR A 323 -0.56 15.07 12.20
N PRO A 324 0.20 15.46 11.17
CA PRO A 324 0.48 16.87 10.88
C PRO A 324 -0.74 17.77 10.67
N ASP A 325 -1.89 17.20 10.34
CA ASP A 325 -3.12 17.89 9.94
C ASP A 325 -4.40 17.33 10.60
N ALA A 326 -4.31 16.24 11.36
CA ALA A 326 -5.46 15.68 12.09
C ALA A 326 -5.07 15.00 13.40
N VAL A 327 -5.99 15.02 14.36
CA VAL A 327 -5.86 14.31 15.65
C VAL A 327 -7.08 13.43 15.86
N LEU A 328 -6.84 12.18 16.28
CA LEU A 328 -7.88 11.29 16.80
C LEU A 328 -7.72 11.15 18.30
N VAL A 329 -8.82 11.33 19.03
CA VAL A 329 -8.96 10.96 20.43
C VAL A 329 -10.14 10.01 20.53
N ALA A 330 -9.92 8.78 20.97
CA ALA A 330 -10.95 7.75 21.09
C ALA A 330 -10.78 6.96 22.37
N GLY A 331 -11.88 6.44 22.92
CA GLY A 331 -11.78 5.40 23.94
C GLY A 331 -11.26 4.09 23.35
N VAL A 332 -10.52 3.31 24.13
CA VAL A 332 -9.94 2.02 23.70
C VAL A 332 -11.02 1.05 23.17
N GLY A 333 -12.23 1.08 23.74
CA GLY A 333 -13.37 0.28 23.27
C GLY A 333 -13.98 0.71 21.93
N CYS A 334 -13.61 1.88 21.40
CA CYS A 334 -14.14 2.44 20.15
C CYS A 334 -13.19 2.27 18.96
N ALA A 335 -12.07 1.56 19.11
CA ALA A 335 -11.01 1.51 18.08
C ALA A 335 -11.50 1.01 16.71
N GLU A 336 -12.46 0.07 16.67
CA GLU A 336 -13.03 -0.42 15.39
C GLU A 336 -13.97 0.59 14.72
N GLN A 337 -14.55 1.53 15.47
CA GLN A 337 -15.51 2.54 14.96
C GLN A 337 -14.82 3.69 14.20
N VAL A 338 -13.49 3.74 14.16
CA VAL A 338 -12.74 4.76 13.41
C VAL A 338 -13.14 4.76 11.92
N ALA A 339 -13.44 3.60 11.36
CA ALA A 339 -13.94 3.51 9.98
C ALA A 339 -15.25 4.28 9.77
N ASP A 340 -16.11 4.36 10.78
CA ASP A 340 -17.41 5.04 10.74
C ASP A 340 -17.21 6.56 10.77
N VAL A 341 -16.24 7.01 11.57
CA VAL A 341 -15.80 8.42 11.62
C VAL A 341 -15.29 8.85 10.24
N VAL A 342 -14.43 8.06 9.60
CA VAL A 342 -13.94 8.35 8.24
C VAL A 342 -15.11 8.47 7.25
N ARG A 343 -16.08 7.54 7.28
CA ARG A 343 -17.28 7.62 6.42
C ARG A 343 -18.12 8.87 6.67
N LYS A 344 -18.18 9.35 7.91
CA LYS A 344 -18.82 10.63 8.24
C LYS A 344 -18.05 11.80 7.65
N LEU A 345 -16.75 11.91 7.91
CA LEU A 345 -15.91 13.01 7.41
C LEU A 345 -15.87 13.10 5.88
N VAL A 346 -15.88 11.97 5.18
CA VAL A 346 -16.00 11.93 3.71
C VAL A 346 -17.32 12.55 3.24
N ARG A 347 -18.44 12.24 3.90
CA ARG A 347 -19.76 12.82 3.56
C ARG A 347 -19.82 14.32 3.84
N GLU A 348 -19.07 14.78 4.84
CA GLU A 348 -18.96 16.20 5.20
C GLU A 348 -17.96 16.96 4.31
N GLY A 349 -17.25 16.28 3.40
CA GLY A 349 -16.29 16.91 2.50
C GLY A 349 -14.96 17.27 3.15
N CYS A 350 -14.63 16.73 4.33
CA CYS A 350 -13.36 16.99 5.00
C CYS A 350 -12.21 16.31 4.24
N ALA A 351 -11.26 17.12 3.75
CA ALA A 351 -10.15 16.63 2.92
C ALA A 351 -9.25 15.64 3.67
N GLU A 352 -9.04 15.84 4.96
CA GLU A 352 -8.20 15.03 5.86
C GLU A 352 -8.70 13.59 6.00
N ALA A 353 -9.95 13.31 5.62
CA ALA A 353 -10.50 11.95 5.61
C ALA A 353 -9.89 11.09 4.49
N THR A 354 -9.44 11.70 3.39
CA THR A 354 -9.05 10.98 2.16
C THR A 354 -7.65 11.33 1.67
N GLN A 355 -7.26 12.59 1.82
CA GLN A 355 -6.00 13.14 1.33
C GLN A 355 -4.99 13.21 2.45
N HIS A 356 -3.72 12.90 2.17
CA HIS A 356 -2.64 13.07 3.12
C HIS A 356 -1.94 14.42 2.84
N ARG A 357 -1.61 15.18 3.88
CA ARG A 357 -0.92 16.48 3.74
C ARG A 357 0.35 16.38 2.89
N ARG A 358 1.14 15.33 3.17
CA ARG A 358 2.32 14.94 2.40
C ARG A 358 1.98 13.84 1.41
N VAL A 359 2.33 14.04 0.15
CA VAL A 359 2.07 13.09 -0.93
C VAL A 359 3.37 12.73 -1.64
N VAL A 360 3.64 11.44 -1.73
CA VAL A 360 4.84 10.91 -2.39
C VAL A 360 4.64 10.82 -3.91
N ARG A 361 5.70 11.11 -4.64
CA ARG A 361 5.76 11.14 -6.10
C ARG A 361 7.04 10.48 -6.59
N PRO A 362 7.13 10.11 -7.88
CA PRO A 362 8.29 9.41 -8.41
C PRO A 362 9.58 10.24 -8.31
N TRP A 363 9.45 11.56 -8.48
CA TRP A 363 10.52 12.53 -8.36
C TRP A 363 10.83 12.94 -6.92
N GLY A 364 10.06 12.49 -5.91
CA GLY A 364 10.20 12.93 -4.53
C GLY A 364 8.86 13.02 -3.78
N ALA A 365 8.51 14.19 -3.25
CA ALA A 365 7.24 14.39 -2.56
C ALA A 365 6.87 15.88 -2.52
N TYR A 366 5.60 16.18 -2.27
CA TYR A 366 5.17 17.50 -1.79
C TYR A 366 4.42 17.39 -0.47
N ASP A 367 4.41 18.48 0.29
CA ASP A 367 3.75 18.61 1.59
C ASP A 367 2.97 19.93 1.61
N SER A 368 1.65 19.88 1.72
CA SER A 368 0.79 21.06 1.76
C SER A 368 0.85 21.70 3.15
N ILE A 369 1.63 22.77 3.29
CA ILE A 369 1.91 23.39 4.59
C ILE A 369 0.75 24.26 5.05
N ASP A 370 0.18 25.04 4.15
CA ASP A 370 -0.86 26.02 4.44
C ASP A 370 -1.78 26.21 3.24
N LEU A 371 -3.04 26.55 3.50
CA LEU A 371 -4.06 26.76 2.50
C LEU A 371 -4.99 27.89 2.98
N GLY A 372 -5.11 28.92 2.16
CA GLY A 372 -6.06 30.01 2.34
C GLY A 372 -6.95 30.20 1.11
N GLU A 373 -7.83 31.18 1.17
CA GLU A 373 -8.79 31.46 0.10
C GLU A 373 -8.13 31.76 -1.26
N ARG A 374 -6.96 32.40 -1.26
CA ARG A 374 -6.25 32.83 -2.48
C ARG A 374 -4.81 32.35 -2.58
N PHE A 375 -4.39 31.45 -1.69
CA PHE A 375 -3.03 30.92 -1.72
C PHE A 375 -2.96 29.47 -1.23
N GLN A 376 -1.95 28.75 -1.69
CA GLN A 376 -1.56 27.45 -1.16
C GLN A 376 -0.04 27.41 -1.05
N VAL A 377 0.48 26.95 0.09
CA VAL A 377 1.93 26.77 0.29
C VAL A 377 2.24 25.29 0.31
N LYS A 378 3.17 24.87 -0.55
CA LYS A 378 3.70 23.51 -0.58
C LYS A 378 5.20 23.53 -0.32
N ARG A 379 5.68 22.51 0.37
CA ARG A 379 7.11 22.16 0.37
C ARG A 379 7.31 20.99 -0.56
N LEU A 380 8.10 21.21 -1.60
CA LEU A 380 8.56 20.17 -2.53
C LEU A 380 9.89 19.63 -2.04
N THR A 381 10.02 18.31 -2.00
CA THR A 381 11.27 17.59 -1.75
C THR A 381 11.57 16.79 -3.01
N VAL A 382 12.55 17.19 -3.81
CA VAL A 382 12.88 16.57 -5.10
C VAL A 382 14.17 15.76 -4.96
N LYS A 383 14.11 14.47 -5.29
CA LYS A 383 15.24 13.54 -5.25
C LYS A 383 16.34 13.97 -6.24
N PRO A 384 17.61 13.63 -6.01
CA PRO A 384 18.68 13.83 -7.00
C PRO A 384 18.28 13.28 -8.37
N GLY A 385 18.40 14.09 -9.43
CA GLY A 385 17.99 13.73 -10.79
C GLY A 385 16.47 13.67 -11.03
N GLY A 386 15.65 13.94 -10.00
CA GLY A 386 14.20 14.01 -10.11
C GLY A 386 13.76 15.24 -10.90
N LYS A 387 12.69 15.09 -11.68
CA LYS A 387 12.07 16.18 -12.44
C LYS A 387 10.55 16.13 -12.33
N LEU A 388 9.92 17.28 -12.22
CA LEU A 388 8.46 17.38 -12.31
C LEU A 388 8.05 17.33 -13.80
N SER A 389 6.76 17.09 -14.04
CA SER A 389 6.21 17.14 -15.40
C SER A 389 6.34 18.55 -15.97
N LEU A 390 6.45 18.67 -17.31
CA LEU A 390 6.33 19.98 -17.96
C LEU A 390 4.86 20.33 -17.95
N GLN A 391 4.52 21.44 -17.31
CA GLN A 391 3.13 21.74 -16.99
C GLN A 391 2.80 23.23 -17.10
N MET A 392 1.51 23.54 -17.10
CA MET A 392 0.96 24.89 -17.09
C MET A 392 -0.31 24.90 -16.22
N HIS A 393 -0.61 26.07 -15.65
CA HIS A 393 -1.85 26.33 -14.92
C HIS A 393 -2.54 27.58 -15.48
N HIS A 394 -3.86 27.54 -15.70
CA HIS A 394 -4.60 28.66 -16.28
C HIS A 394 -4.98 29.72 -15.25
N HIS A 395 -5.13 29.34 -13.97
CA HIS A 395 -5.78 30.20 -12.97
C HIS A 395 -4.90 30.57 -11.77
N ARG A 396 -3.68 30.04 -11.72
CA ARG A 396 -2.71 30.35 -10.67
C ARG A 396 -1.33 30.70 -11.23
N ALA A 397 -0.63 31.55 -10.48
CA ALA A 397 0.80 31.75 -10.57
C ALA A 397 1.51 30.99 -9.44
N GLU A 398 2.79 30.73 -9.61
CA GLU A 398 3.61 30.04 -8.62
C GLU A 398 4.88 30.84 -8.32
N HIS A 399 5.32 30.79 -7.08
CA HIS A 399 6.61 31.34 -6.66
C HIS A 399 7.40 30.23 -5.99
N TRP A 400 8.54 29.88 -6.57
CA TRP A 400 9.43 28.85 -6.04
C TRP A 400 10.61 29.49 -5.34
N ILE A 401 10.79 29.18 -4.06
CA ILE A 401 11.92 29.59 -3.23
C ILE A 401 12.75 28.35 -2.92
N VAL A 402 14.02 28.33 -3.34
CA VAL A 402 14.91 27.21 -3.08
C VAL A 402 15.49 27.35 -1.67
N VAL A 403 15.15 26.40 -0.79
CA VAL A 403 15.62 26.40 0.61
C VAL A 403 16.89 25.57 0.77
N GLN A 404 17.03 24.50 -0.03
CA GLN A 404 18.20 23.62 0.00
C GLN A 404 18.51 23.07 -1.39
N GLY A 405 19.78 23.07 -1.79
CA GLY A 405 20.25 22.56 -3.08
C GLY A 405 20.20 23.59 -4.22
N THR A 406 20.09 23.11 -5.45
CA THR A 406 19.99 23.96 -6.65
C THR A 406 18.95 23.39 -7.58
N ALA A 407 17.95 24.20 -7.90
CA ALA A 407 16.93 23.86 -8.87
C ALA A 407 17.37 24.25 -10.28
N ARG A 408 16.99 23.45 -11.27
CA ARG A 408 16.91 23.89 -12.67
C ARG A 408 15.43 24.12 -12.97
N ALA A 409 15.05 25.39 -13.13
CA ALA A 409 13.70 25.80 -13.45
C ALA A 409 13.60 26.13 -14.93
N THR A 410 12.60 25.59 -15.61
CA THR A 410 12.21 26.00 -16.96
C THR A 410 10.96 26.87 -16.86
N CYS A 411 10.91 28.01 -17.54
CA CYS A 411 9.74 28.87 -17.65
C CYS A 411 9.65 29.43 -19.08
N ASN A 412 8.58 29.11 -19.81
CA ASN A 412 8.37 29.49 -21.21
C ASN A 412 9.59 29.19 -22.13
N GLY A 413 10.26 28.06 -21.88
CA GLY A 413 11.43 27.61 -22.63
C GLY A 413 12.77 28.17 -22.15
N GLU A 414 12.77 29.20 -21.30
CA GLU A 414 14.00 29.69 -20.66
C GLU A 414 14.37 28.79 -19.48
N VAL A 415 15.64 28.42 -19.37
CA VAL A 415 16.16 27.52 -18.33
C VAL A 415 17.10 28.29 -17.41
N THR A 416 16.75 28.34 -16.12
CA THR A 416 17.49 29.09 -15.09
C THR A 416 17.88 28.15 -13.95
N LEU A 417 19.13 28.29 -13.47
CA LEU A 417 19.54 27.67 -12.21
C LEU A 417 19.18 28.59 -11.05
N VAL A 418 18.43 28.08 -10.08
CA VAL A 418 18.00 28.79 -8.87
C VAL A 418 18.68 28.13 -7.67
N ARG A 419 19.55 28.86 -6.98
CA ARG A 419 20.35 28.38 -5.84
C ARG A 419 19.63 28.60 -4.51
N GLU A 420 20.18 28.06 -3.43
CA GLU A 420 19.69 28.31 -2.06
C GLU A 420 19.50 29.81 -1.80
N ASN A 421 18.36 30.15 -1.20
CA ASN A 421 17.87 31.51 -0.94
C ASN A 421 17.54 32.35 -2.18
N GLU A 422 17.67 31.82 -3.40
CA GLU A 422 17.13 32.45 -4.61
C GLU A 422 15.68 31.97 -4.86
N SER A 423 14.98 32.69 -5.73
CA SER A 423 13.61 32.35 -6.10
C SER A 423 13.29 32.67 -7.55
N ILE A 424 12.25 32.04 -8.08
CA ILE A 424 11.72 32.31 -9.41
C ILE A 424 10.19 32.44 -9.36
N TYR A 425 9.68 33.44 -10.07
CA TYR A 425 8.25 33.66 -10.27
C TYR A 425 7.80 33.03 -11.59
N LEU A 426 6.69 32.30 -11.54
CA LEU A 426 6.07 31.61 -12.65
C LEU A 426 4.68 32.20 -12.87
N PRO A 427 4.51 33.06 -13.90
CA PRO A 427 3.22 33.66 -14.20
C PRO A 427 2.16 32.61 -14.54
N SER A 428 0.89 32.97 -14.35
CA SER A 428 -0.22 32.14 -14.84
C SER A 428 -0.17 31.98 -16.36
N GLY A 429 -0.48 30.78 -16.85
CA GLY A 429 -0.34 30.40 -18.27
C GLY A 429 1.10 30.12 -18.70
N ALA A 430 2.11 30.28 -17.84
CA ALA A 430 3.48 29.92 -18.19
C ALA A 430 3.68 28.40 -18.22
N ILE A 431 4.34 27.90 -19.25
CA ILE A 431 4.77 26.50 -19.33
C ILE A 431 6.06 26.36 -18.54
N HIS A 432 6.05 25.56 -17.47
CA HIS A 432 7.15 25.49 -16.53
C HIS A 432 7.46 24.06 -16.04
N ARG A 433 8.69 23.87 -15.53
CA ARG A 433 9.19 22.60 -14.97
C ARG A 433 10.25 22.86 -13.90
N LEU A 434 10.20 22.08 -12.82
CA LEU A 434 11.25 22.02 -11.80
C LEU A 434 12.06 20.72 -11.93
N GLU A 435 13.39 20.83 -11.90
CA GLU A 435 14.30 19.68 -11.87
C GLU A 435 15.35 19.85 -10.76
N ASN A 436 15.78 18.72 -10.19
CA ASN A 436 16.95 18.66 -9.32
C ASN A 436 18.15 18.09 -10.10
N PRO A 437 19.02 18.94 -10.70
CA PRO A 437 20.24 18.49 -11.37
C PRO A 437 21.35 18.06 -10.40
N GLY A 438 21.15 18.24 -9.10
CA GLY A 438 22.14 17.99 -8.06
C GLY A 438 22.28 16.52 -7.68
N LYS A 439 23.23 16.26 -6.77
CA LYS A 439 23.48 14.94 -6.15
C LYS A 439 22.85 14.81 -4.75
N THR A 440 22.32 15.90 -4.21
CA THR A 440 21.64 15.98 -2.92
C THR A 440 20.16 16.28 -3.14
N VAL A 441 19.34 16.06 -2.12
CA VAL A 441 17.92 16.43 -2.15
C VAL A 441 17.79 17.94 -2.34
N LEU A 442 16.82 18.34 -3.16
CA LEU A 442 16.40 19.72 -3.38
C LEU A 442 15.13 19.98 -2.57
N GLU A 443 15.12 21.04 -1.77
CA GLU A 443 13.92 21.52 -1.09
C GLU A 443 13.49 22.88 -1.63
N VAL A 444 12.21 22.98 -2.01
CA VAL A 444 11.61 24.20 -2.56
C VAL A 444 10.31 24.50 -1.80
N ILE A 445 10.13 25.75 -1.39
CA ILE A 445 8.82 26.25 -0.98
C ILE A 445 8.14 26.83 -2.21
N GLU A 446 7.01 26.23 -2.57
CA GLU A 446 6.14 26.68 -3.63
C GLU A 446 4.96 27.43 -3.01
N VAL A 447 4.81 28.69 -3.39
CA VAL A 447 3.65 29.51 -3.05
C VAL A 447 2.81 29.67 -4.30
N GLN A 448 1.63 29.04 -4.30
CA GLN A 448 0.64 29.18 -5.35
C GLN A 448 -0.30 30.32 -5.01
N THR A 449 -0.60 31.20 -5.96
CA THR A 449 -1.53 32.32 -5.79
C THR A 449 -2.47 32.43 -6.98
N GLY A 450 -3.76 32.60 -6.74
CA GLY A 450 -4.75 32.60 -7.81
C GLY A 450 -6.18 32.59 -7.30
N GLY A 451 -7.13 32.67 -8.24
CA GLY A 451 -8.57 32.51 -7.94
C GLY A 451 -9.00 31.05 -7.84
N TYR A 452 -8.19 30.13 -8.36
CA TYR A 452 -8.43 28.69 -8.32
C TYR A 452 -7.11 27.94 -8.18
N LEU A 453 -7.05 26.98 -7.26
CA LEU A 453 -5.80 26.28 -6.86
C LEU A 453 -5.90 24.75 -6.98
N GLY A 454 -6.96 24.24 -7.61
CA GLY A 454 -7.16 22.81 -7.82
C GLY A 454 -6.03 22.13 -8.62
N GLU A 455 -5.88 20.81 -8.45
CA GLU A 455 -4.91 20.03 -9.24
C GLU A 455 -5.43 19.65 -10.64
N ASP A 456 -6.70 19.91 -10.92
CA ASP A 456 -7.36 19.79 -12.22
C ASP A 456 -7.07 20.96 -13.17
N ASP A 457 -6.56 22.10 -12.66
CA ASP A 457 -6.01 23.20 -13.47
C ASP A 457 -4.63 22.85 -14.09
N ILE A 458 -4.16 21.61 -13.95
CA ILE A 458 -2.82 21.20 -14.41
C ILE A 458 -2.88 20.61 -15.82
N VAL A 459 -2.40 21.36 -16.80
CA VAL A 459 -2.15 20.87 -18.16
C VAL A 459 -0.72 20.30 -18.24
N ARG A 460 -0.57 19.02 -18.65
CA ARG A 460 0.74 18.32 -18.73
C ARG A 460 1.14 18.09 -20.18
N PHE A 461 2.34 18.53 -20.54
CA PHE A 461 2.89 18.43 -21.90
C PHE A 461 3.91 17.31 -22.05
N ASP A 462 4.68 17.03 -21.00
CA ASP A 462 5.68 15.96 -20.97
C ASP A 462 5.79 15.39 -19.56
N ASP A 463 5.44 14.11 -19.40
CA ASP A 463 5.54 13.36 -18.16
C ASP A 463 6.29 12.04 -18.34
N THR A 464 7.53 12.03 -17.85
CA THR A 464 8.38 10.82 -17.80
C THR A 464 7.82 9.70 -16.91
N TYR A 465 6.71 9.93 -16.20
CA TYR A 465 6.11 8.98 -15.26
C TYR A 465 4.74 8.45 -15.72
N GLY A 466 4.38 8.63 -17.00
CA GLY A 466 3.23 7.94 -17.60
C GLY A 466 1.86 8.45 -17.16
N ARG A 467 1.74 9.70 -16.69
CA ARG A 467 0.45 10.36 -16.39
C ARG A 467 -0.07 11.21 -17.56
N CYS A 468 0.61 11.19 -18.70
CA CYS A 468 0.03 11.70 -19.95
C CYS A 468 -0.82 10.60 -20.57
N GLY A 469 -2.07 10.92 -20.94
CA GLY A 469 -2.84 10.07 -21.85
C GLY A 469 -2.11 9.92 -23.19
N PRO A 470 -2.44 8.90 -24.00
CA PRO A 470 -1.77 8.69 -25.28
C PRO A 470 -1.87 9.95 -26.13
N ALA A 471 -0.72 10.50 -26.51
CA ALA A 471 -0.67 11.60 -27.47
C ALA A 471 -1.36 11.13 -28.75
N ARG A 472 -2.54 11.70 -29.05
CA ARG A 472 -3.16 11.53 -30.37
C ARG A 472 -2.26 12.24 -31.38
N ILE A 473 -1.42 11.47 -32.05
CA ILE A 473 -0.81 11.90 -33.31
C ILE A 473 -1.95 11.98 -34.32
N LEU A 474 -2.51 13.17 -34.50
CA LEU A 474 -3.31 13.46 -35.69
C LEU A 474 -2.32 13.52 -36.86
N ALA A 475 -2.26 12.44 -37.63
CA ALA A 475 -1.61 12.45 -38.93
C ALA A 475 -2.45 13.33 -39.87
N ASP A 476 -1.95 14.53 -40.15
CA ASP A 476 -2.60 15.45 -41.07
C ASP A 476 -2.41 14.94 -42.51
N ALA A 477 -3.51 14.49 -43.12
CA ALA A 477 -3.57 14.14 -44.52
C ALA A 477 -3.96 15.40 -45.33
N SER A 478 -2.99 16.26 -45.64
CA SER A 478 -3.05 17.06 -46.88
C SER A 478 -1.69 17.65 -47.24
N ALA A 479 -1.31 17.46 -48.50
CA ALA A 479 -0.17 18.10 -49.12
C ALA A 479 -0.49 19.58 -49.40
N GLY A 480 0.43 20.50 -49.08
CA GLY A 480 0.43 21.86 -49.64
C GLY A 480 0.89 22.98 -48.71
N SER A 481 2.14 23.40 -48.88
CA SER A 481 2.72 24.71 -48.54
C SER A 481 2.62 25.26 -47.10
N GLY A 482 3.78 25.24 -46.43
CA GLY A 482 4.29 26.28 -45.52
C GLY A 482 3.35 26.98 -44.54
N ALA A 483 3.29 26.49 -43.29
CA ALA A 483 3.00 27.32 -42.13
C ALA A 483 3.59 26.72 -40.85
N THR A 484 4.08 27.58 -39.97
CA THR A 484 4.57 27.32 -38.61
C THR A 484 3.62 26.45 -37.78
N ALA A 485 4.16 25.39 -37.15
CA ALA A 485 3.42 24.54 -36.23
C ALA A 485 3.04 25.31 -34.96
N VAL A 486 1.76 25.62 -34.80
CA VAL A 486 1.17 26.11 -33.55
C VAL A 486 0.56 24.91 -32.83
N LEU A 487 1.07 24.61 -31.63
CA LEU A 487 0.46 23.63 -30.73
C LEU A 487 -0.83 24.23 -30.16
N GLN A 488 -1.98 23.71 -30.55
CA GLN A 488 -3.29 24.04 -29.94
C GLN A 488 -3.67 22.97 -28.92
N ALA A 489 -4.05 23.41 -27.72
CA ALA A 489 -4.57 22.56 -26.65
C ALA A 489 -6.00 22.04 -26.97
N PRO A 490 -6.42 20.87 -26.46
CA PRO A 490 -7.80 20.41 -26.58
C PRO A 490 -8.70 21.30 -25.72
N VAL A 491 -9.80 21.77 -26.30
CA VAL A 491 -10.92 22.38 -25.59
C VAL A 491 -11.92 21.26 -25.32
N ASP A 492 -12.08 20.86 -24.07
CA ASP A 492 -13.17 19.97 -23.65
C ASP A 492 -14.05 20.68 -22.62
N HIS A 493 -15.36 20.61 -22.88
CA HIS A 493 -16.48 21.05 -22.05
C HIS A 493 -16.81 20.06 -20.93
#